data_AF-A0A0D2FUI3-F1
#
_entry.id   AF-A0A0D2FUI3-F1
#
_cell.length_a   1.000
_cell.length_b   1.000
_cell.length_c   1.000
_cell.angle_alpha   90.00
_cell.angle_beta   90.00
_cell.angle_gamma   90.00
#
_symmetry.space_group_name_H-M   'P 1'
#
loop_
_entity.id
_entity.type
_entity.pdbx_description
1 polymer ?
#
loop_
_entity_poly.entity_id
_entity_poly.type
_entity_poly.pdbx_seq_one_letter_code
_entity_poly.pdbx_strand_id
1 'polypeptide(L)'
;MLKEGQMSKDSKPGAGVEAILVGLSGPSSSGKTTLARLLRDVFNLDAKGWKVNLFILHQDDFYKTDQEIPTVTVSSKEFGTRELQDWDCIDSLDLSLFEHTLTHLRDHGNLPPESASKEDQNTVGHSGVSRAEVEEHRERVRTRMEELVRRRDSQKTGGGEEGERDGGGKEIRIYIVEGFLLYPRRAPSSTSSTLSEPSSSDHPHSASGLNRLHYLTHSLLHPLLFLPATRPQTLSRRAARTGYVTLEGFWVDPPGYVEDIVWPNYIRYHGWMYKDGNVDGDVFDEESCEREGVRVCPGAGEWKMKEVLDWGVQRVEEVVQERIRGLSNDG
;
A
#
# COMPACT_ATOMS: atom_id res chain seq x y z
N MET A 1 21.59 -36.97 -25.86
CA MET A 1 22.26 -35.70 -25.49
C MET A 1 21.22 -34.60 -25.54
N LEU A 2 20.51 -34.38 -24.44
CA LEU A 2 19.58 -33.26 -24.25
C LEU A 2 20.27 -32.33 -23.25
N LYS A 3 20.46 -31.06 -23.64
CA LYS A 3 21.05 -30.03 -22.79
C LYS A 3 20.08 -29.70 -21.66
N GLU A 4 20.52 -29.91 -20.44
CA GLU A 4 19.88 -29.37 -19.23
C GLU A 4 19.91 -27.84 -19.30
N GLY A 5 18.72 -27.23 -19.20
CA GLY A 5 18.55 -25.79 -19.10
C GLY A 5 18.96 -25.32 -17.71
N GLN A 6 19.91 -24.37 -17.66
CA GLN A 6 20.28 -23.66 -16.45
C GLN A 6 19.06 -22.98 -15.83
N MET A 7 18.64 -23.46 -14.65
CA MET A 7 17.88 -22.66 -13.70
C MET A 7 18.67 -21.37 -13.42
N SER A 8 18.07 -20.21 -13.68
CA SER A 8 18.65 -18.92 -13.32
C SER A 8 18.77 -18.87 -11.80
N LYS A 9 20.00 -18.68 -11.31
CA LYS A 9 20.26 -18.44 -9.90
C LYS A 9 19.63 -17.11 -9.50
N ASP A 10 18.75 -17.13 -8.51
CA ASP A 10 18.26 -15.95 -7.81
C ASP A 10 19.45 -15.14 -7.29
N SER A 11 19.76 -14.06 -7.98
CA SER A 11 20.79 -13.12 -7.57
C SER A 11 20.29 -12.35 -6.36
N LYS A 12 21.07 -12.39 -5.26
CA LYS A 12 21.01 -11.39 -4.20
C LYS A 12 21.00 -9.97 -4.82
N PRO A 13 20.40 -8.98 -4.16
CA PRO A 13 20.43 -7.61 -4.67
C PRO A 13 21.88 -7.24 -4.98
N GLY A 14 22.10 -6.64 -6.16
CA GLY A 14 23.42 -6.08 -6.48
C GLY A 14 23.85 -5.19 -5.31
N ALA A 15 25.14 -5.21 -4.96
CA ALA A 15 25.71 -4.67 -3.72
C ALA A 15 25.51 -3.16 -3.44
N GLY A 16 24.55 -2.50 -4.10
CA GLY A 16 24.17 -1.10 -3.92
C GLY A 16 22.67 -0.79 -4.06
N VAL A 17 21.76 -1.79 -4.05
CA VAL A 17 20.30 -1.57 -4.08
C VAL A 17 19.68 -1.82 -2.71
N GLU A 18 18.94 -0.84 -2.19
CA GLU A 18 18.14 -0.96 -0.96
C GLU A 18 16.65 -0.78 -1.27
N ALA A 19 15.80 -1.65 -0.73
CA ALA A 19 14.36 -1.60 -0.93
C ALA A 19 13.63 -1.11 0.34
N ILE A 20 12.64 -0.24 0.13
CA ILE A 20 11.76 0.30 1.15
C ILE A 20 10.33 0.02 0.72
N LEU A 21 9.56 -0.67 1.56
CA LEU A 21 8.16 -0.96 1.28
C LEU A 21 7.31 -0.04 2.17
N VAL A 22 6.56 0.88 1.56
CA VAL A 22 5.70 1.86 2.24
C VAL A 22 4.26 1.44 2.05
N GLY A 23 3.49 1.28 3.13
CA GLY A 23 2.07 0.98 3.04
C GLY A 23 1.25 2.24 2.75
N LEU A 24 0.24 2.13 1.90
CA LEU A 24 -0.78 3.17 1.68
C LEU A 24 -2.19 2.56 1.67
N SER A 25 -2.93 2.72 2.76
CA SER A 25 -4.31 2.26 2.87
C SER A 25 -5.31 3.41 2.94
N GLY A 26 -6.60 3.09 2.97
CA GLY A 26 -7.71 4.02 2.91
C GLY A 26 -8.93 3.40 2.21
N PRO A 27 -10.14 3.96 2.41
CA PRO A 27 -11.34 3.44 1.78
C PRO A 27 -11.24 3.44 0.26
N SER A 28 -12.10 2.65 -0.39
CA SER A 28 -12.22 2.65 -1.84
C SER A 28 -12.48 4.09 -2.34
N SER A 29 -11.85 4.48 -3.45
CA SER A 29 -11.98 5.83 -4.01
C SER A 29 -11.52 7.01 -3.12
N SER A 30 -10.69 6.77 -2.10
CA SER A 30 -10.06 7.86 -1.32
C SER A 30 -8.96 8.63 -2.06
N GLY A 31 -8.44 8.07 -3.16
CA GLY A 31 -7.39 8.68 -3.97
C GLY A 31 -5.99 8.06 -3.78
N LYS A 32 -5.89 6.86 -3.18
CA LYS A 32 -4.63 6.14 -2.93
C LYS A 32 -3.79 5.99 -4.20
N THR A 33 -4.34 5.37 -5.23
CA THR A 33 -3.70 5.17 -6.54
C THR A 33 -3.26 6.49 -7.17
N THR A 34 -4.07 7.56 -7.04
CA THR A 34 -3.72 8.90 -7.51
C THR A 34 -2.49 9.45 -6.76
N LEU A 35 -2.49 9.37 -5.43
CA LEU A 35 -1.36 9.80 -4.61
C LEU A 35 -0.10 8.98 -4.94
N ALA A 36 -0.21 7.65 -5.04
CA ALA A 36 0.91 6.77 -5.35
C ALA A 36 1.56 7.11 -6.71
N ARG A 37 0.74 7.40 -7.74
CA ARG A 37 1.22 7.84 -9.06
C ARG A 37 1.91 9.20 -9.01
N LEU A 38 1.36 10.17 -8.29
CA LEU A 38 2.00 11.48 -8.10
C LEU A 38 3.33 11.37 -7.33
N LEU A 39 3.38 10.54 -6.29
CA LEU A 39 4.62 10.26 -5.56
C LEU A 39 5.66 9.61 -6.48
N ARG A 40 5.26 8.69 -7.36
CA ARG A 40 6.15 8.09 -8.36
C ARG A 40 6.78 9.15 -9.26
N ASP A 41 5.98 10.10 -9.73
CA ASP A 41 6.45 11.18 -10.60
C ASP A 41 7.45 12.11 -9.87
N VAL A 42 7.26 12.31 -8.56
CA VAL A 42 8.18 13.09 -7.71
C VAL A 42 9.48 12.35 -7.39
N PHE A 43 9.42 11.07 -7.04
CA PHE A 43 10.56 10.33 -6.46
C PHE A 43 11.42 9.55 -7.46
N ASN A 44 11.05 9.50 -8.74
CA ASN A 44 11.93 8.98 -9.80
C ASN A 44 13.02 10.00 -10.15
N LEU A 45 14.15 9.88 -9.44
CA LEU A 45 15.27 10.81 -9.44
C LEU A 45 16.58 10.06 -9.71
N ASP A 46 17.36 10.58 -10.66
CA ASP A 46 18.65 10.03 -11.04
C ASP A 46 19.68 11.17 -11.02
N ALA A 47 20.73 11.02 -10.22
CA ALA A 47 21.79 12.01 -10.08
C ALA A 47 23.14 11.31 -9.82
N LYS A 48 24.23 12.07 -9.95
CA LYS A 48 25.57 11.48 -9.79
C LYS A 48 25.76 10.98 -8.35
N GLY A 49 25.97 9.67 -8.20
CA GLY A 49 26.28 9.03 -6.91
C GLY A 49 25.07 8.56 -6.09
N TRP A 50 23.84 8.79 -6.56
CA TRP A 50 22.63 8.28 -5.91
C TRP A 50 21.45 8.20 -6.89
N LYS A 51 20.57 7.23 -6.66
CA LYS A 51 19.35 7.06 -7.44
C LYS A 51 18.18 6.73 -6.52
N VAL A 52 17.02 7.32 -6.77
CA VAL A 52 15.76 6.93 -6.14
C VAL A 52 14.78 6.55 -7.24
N ASN A 53 14.21 5.35 -7.12
CA ASN A 53 13.11 4.90 -7.95
C ASN A 53 11.93 4.56 -7.05
N LEU A 54 10.74 4.99 -7.43
CA LEU A 54 9.50 4.62 -6.78
C LEU A 54 8.66 3.78 -7.74
N PHE A 55 8.15 2.68 -7.21
CA PHE A 55 7.25 1.76 -7.86
C PHE A 55 5.96 1.65 -7.05
N ILE A 56 4.91 1.17 -7.69
CA ILE A 56 3.61 0.96 -7.06
C ILE A 56 3.33 -0.54 -7.14
N LEU A 57 2.88 -1.10 -6.02
CA LEU A 57 2.38 -2.45 -5.93
C LEU A 57 0.93 -2.38 -5.46
N HIS A 58 -0.01 -2.77 -6.30
CA HIS A 58 -1.43 -2.72 -5.99
C HIS A 58 -1.84 -4.01 -5.27
N GLN A 59 -2.47 -3.91 -4.10
CA GLN A 59 -3.03 -5.07 -3.40
C GLN A 59 -4.06 -5.80 -4.27
N ASP A 60 -4.75 -5.06 -5.13
CA ASP A 60 -5.77 -5.56 -6.05
C ASP A 60 -5.18 -6.52 -7.11
N ASP A 61 -3.86 -6.46 -7.40
CA ASP A 61 -3.21 -7.42 -8.29
C ASP A 61 -3.21 -8.85 -7.72
N PHE A 62 -3.44 -8.97 -6.41
CA PHE A 62 -3.46 -10.22 -5.65
C PHE A 62 -4.88 -10.72 -5.34
N TYR A 63 -5.93 -10.17 -5.97
CA TYR A 63 -7.23 -10.83 -5.95
C TYR A 63 -7.14 -12.20 -6.63
N LYS A 64 -7.92 -13.14 -6.11
CA LYS A 64 -8.14 -14.46 -6.72
C LYS A 64 -8.88 -14.32 -8.05
N THR A 65 -8.98 -15.44 -8.78
CA THR A 65 -9.80 -15.50 -9.99
C THR A 65 -11.27 -15.24 -9.67
N ASP A 66 -12.04 -14.77 -10.64
CA ASP A 66 -13.45 -14.41 -10.47
C ASP A 66 -14.25 -15.59 -9.90
N GLN A 67 -13.90 -16.83 -10.24
CA GLN A 67 -14.54 -18.06 -9.71
C GLN A 67 -14.21 -18.37 -8.25
N GLU A 68 -13.09 -17.88 -7.74
CA GLU A 68 -12.59 -18.14 -6.40
C GLU A 68 -12.92 -17.02 -5.39
N ILE A 69 -13.55 -15.94 -5.87
CA ILE A 69 -14.05 -14.87 -5.00
C ILE A 69 -15.18 -15.42 -4.12
N PRO A 70 -15.08 -15.27 -2.78
CA PRO A 70 -16.11 -15.78 -1.87
C PRO A 70 -17.49 -15.16 -2.16
N THR A 71 -18.56 -15.94 -1.97
CA THR A 71 -19.93 -15.41 -2.02
C THR A 71 -20.49 -15.19 -0.63
N VAL A 72 -21.36 -14.18 -0.52
CA VAL A 72 -22.09 -13.85 0.71
C VAL A 72 -23.56 -13.64 0.40
N THR A 73 -24.42 -14.08 1.32
CA THR A 73 -25.84 -13.73 1.28
C THR A 73 -26.04 -12.42 2.01
N VAL A 74 -26.53 -11.41 1.31
CA VAL A 74 -26.89 -10.11 1.88
C VAL A 74 -28.38 -9.84 1.73
N SER A 75 -28.94 -9.14 2.73
CA SER A 75 -30.35 -8.73 2.73
C SER A 75 -30.43 -7.22 2.94
N SER A 76 -30.98 -6.50 1.96
CA SER A 76 -31.22 -5.05 2.06
C SER A 76 -32.67 -4.69 1.76
N LYS A 77 -33.11 -3.54 2.26
CA LYS A 77 -34.49 -3.08 2.08
C LYS A 77 -34.84 -2.84 0.62
N GLU A 78 -33.87 -2.38 -0.16
CA GLU A 78 -34.05 -1.99 -1.56
C GLU A 78 -33.92 -3.17 -2.52
N PHE A 79 -32.97 -4.09 -2.28
CA PHE A 79 -32.65 -5.17 -3.21
C PHE A 79 -33.08 -6.56 -2.73
N GLY A 80 -33.68 -6.66 -1.54
CA GLY A 80 -34.10 -7.94 -0.97
C GLY A 80 -32.90 -8.80 -0.56
N THR A 81 -33.10 -10.12 -0.53
CA THR A 81 -32.03 -11.09 -0.21
C THR A 81 -31.40 -11.63 -1.49
N ARG A 82 -30.08 -11.60 -1.56
CA ARG A 82 -29.30 -11.98 -2.74
C ARG A 82 -27.93 -12.51 -2.36
N GLU A 83 -27.41 -13.36 -3.21
CA GLU A 83 -26.02 -13.83 -3.13
C GLU A 83 -25.15 -12.95 -4.01
N LEU A 84 -24.05 -12.44 -3.45
CA LEU A 84 -23.09 -11.57 -4.14
C LEU A 84 -21.67 -12.09 -3.91
N GLN A 85 -20.79 -11.89 -4.89
CA GLN A 85 -19.36 -12.09 -4.72
C GLN A 85 -18.77 -10.95 -3.88
N ASP A 86 -18.05 -11.26 -2.81
CA ASP A 86 -17.41 -10.28 -1.95
C ASP A 86 -15.95 -10.08 -2.35
N TRP A 87 -15.73 -9.17 -3.31
CA TRP A 87 -14.38 -8.75 -3.71
C TRP A 87 -13.67 -7.97 -2.59
N ASP A 88 -14.41 -7.34 -1.69
CA ASP A 88 -13.91 -6.41 -0.68
C ASP A 88 -13.69 -7.12 0.68
N CYS A 89 -13.31 -8.40 0.65
CA CYS A 89 -12.96 -9.18 1.83
C CYS A 89 -11.53 -9.72 1.78
N ILE A 90 -10.92 -10.02 2.93
CA ILE A 90 -9.54 -10.54 2.97
C ILE A 90 -9.43 -11.89 2.28
N ASP A 91 -10.48 -12.72 2.35
CA ASP A 91 -10.48 -14.03 1.74
C ASP A 91 -10.60 -13.98 0.20
N SER A 92 -10.85 -12.81 -0.39
CA SER A 92 -10.76 -12.62 -1.85
C SER A 92 -9.31 -12.47 -2.35
N LEU A 93 -8.34 -12.28 -1.44
CA LEU A 93 -6.93 -12.15 -1.78
C LEU A 93 -6.19 -13.50 -1.76
N ASP A 94 -5.27 -13.69 -2.70
CA ASP A 94 -4.19 -14.67 -2.60
C ASP A 94 -3.08 -14.14 -1.68
N LEU A 95 -3.26 -14.34 -0.37
CA LEU A 95 -2.29 -13.94 0.64
C LEU A 95 -0.96 -14.69 0.54
N SER A 96 -0.91 -15.85 -0.13
CA SER A 96 0.33 -16.60 -0.33
C SER A 96 1.19 -15.96 -1.41
N LEU A 97 0.57 -15.56 -2.53
CA LEU A 97 1.24 -14.78 -3.55
C LEU A 97 1.66 -13.41 -3.00
N PHE A 98 0.79 -12.74 -2.24
CA PHE A 98 1.11 -11.45 -1.63
C PHE A 98 2.33 -11.53 -0.70
N GLU A 99 2.35 -12.53 0.19
CA GLU A 99 3.50 -12.79 1.09
C GLU A 99 4.79 -13.07 0.32
N HIS A 100 4.71 -13.92 -0.72
CA HIS A 100 5.84 -14.24 -1.56
C HIS A 100 6.42 -12.98 -2.22
N THR A 101 5.57 -12.16 -2.84
CA THR A 101 6.01 -10.93 -3.51
C THR A 101 6.60 -9.90 -2.55
N LEU A 102 5.98 -9.65 -1.39
CA LEU A 102 6.53 -8.70 -0.41
C LEU A 102 7.87 -9.18 0.17
N THR A 103 8.00 -10.47 0.45
CA THR A 103 9.24 -11.08 0.94
C THR A 103 10.34 -10.98 -0.12
N HIS A 104 10.01 -11.29 -1.38
CA HIS A 104 10.94 -11.17 -2.50
C HIS A 104 11.40 -9.72 -2.72
N LEU A 105 10.48 -8.76 -2.63
CA LEU A 105 10.82 -7.33 -2.71
C LEU A 105 11.78 -6.89 -1.61
N ARG A 106 11.54 -7.31 -0.36
CA ARG A 106 12.43 -7.05 0.76
C ARG A 106 13.82 -7.64 0.53
N ASP A 107 13.88 -8.88 0.06
CA ASP A 107 15.13 -9.64 -0.01
C ASP A 107 15.96 -9.36 -1.27
N HIS A 108 15.31 -9.03 -2.39
CA HIS A 108 15.95 -8.86 -3.71
C HIS A 108 15.86 -7.44 -4.28
N GLY A 109 14.98 -6.60 -3.73
CA GLY A 109 14.76 -5.22 -4.17
C GLY A 109 14.21 -5.08 -5.59
N ASN A 110 13.60 -6.12 -6.14
CA ASN A 110 12.89 -6.09 -7.41
C ASN A 110 11.63 -6.95 -7.32
N LEU A 111 10.70 -6.76 -8.24
CA LEU A 111 9.53 -7.64 -8.34
C LEU A 111 9.97 -9.04 -8.83
N PRO A 112 9.30 -10.11 -8.38
CA PRO A 112 9.45 -11.43 -8.99
C PRO A 112 9.24 -11.37 -10.52
N PRO A 113 10.03 -12.09 -11.34
CA PRO A 113 9.99 -12.01 -12.80
C PRO A 113 8.61 -12.20 -13.45
N GLU A 114 7.74 -12.98 -12.80
CA GLU A 114 6.38 -13.30 -13.21
C GLU A 114 5.34 -12.23 -12.83
N SER A 115 5.74 -11.16 -12.14
CA SER A 115 4.83 -10.12 -11.68
C SER A 115 4.37 -9.21 -12.82
N ALA A 116 3.06 -9.10 -13.02
CA ALA A 116 2.45 -8.14 -13.94
C ALA A 116 1.32 -7.38 -13.22
N SER A 117 1.41 -6.05 -13.22
CA SER A 117 0.38 -5.15 -12.67
C SER A 117 -0.81 -5.06 -13.62
N LYS A 118 -2.00 -5.33 -13.09
CA LYS A 118 -3.28 -5.25 -13.80
C LYS A 118 -3.98 -3.94 -13.47
N GLU A 119 -3.83 -3.47 -12.23
CA GLU A 119 -4.41 -2.20 -11.78
C GLU A 119 -3.90 -0.99 -12.59
N ASP A 120 -2.69 -1.07 -13.16
CA ASP A 120 -2.20 -0.02 -14.05
C ASP A 120 -3.06 0.19 -15.31
N GLN A 121 -3.89 -0.80 -15.67
CA GLN A 121 -4.84 -0.74 -16.79
C GLN A 121 -6.12 0.05 -16.46
N ASN A 122 -6.42 0.28 -15.17
CA ASN A 122 -7.58 1.05 -14.75
C ASN A 122 -7.37 2.56 -15.03
N THR A 123 -8.46 3.24 -15.43
CA THR A 123 -8.42 4.68 -15.71
C THR A 123 -8.46 5.45 -14.40
N VAL A 124 -7.45 6.28 -14.17
CA VAL A 124 -7.43 7.25 -13.06
C VAL A 124 -7.88 8.60 -13.59
N GLY A 125 -8.88 9.22 -12.94
CA GLY A 125 -9.35 10.57 -13.31
C GLY A 125 -8.29 11.66 -13.09
N HIS A 126 -8.57 12.88 -13.57
CA HIS A 126 -7.67 14.02 -13.40
C HIS A 126 -7.42 14.29 -11.90
N SER A 127 -6.16 14.28 -11.46
CA SER A 127 -5.78 14.38 -10.05
C SER A 127 -6.11 15.74 -9.42
N GLY A 128 -6.23 16.79 -10.24
CA GLY A 128 -6.40 18.17 -9.80
C GLY A 128 -5.08 18.84 -9.41
N VAL A 129 -3.95 18.13 -9.50
CA VAL A 129 -2.59 18.64 -9.30
C VAL A 129 -1.97 18.88 -10.68
N SER A 130 -1.42 20.07 -10.89
CA SER A 130 -0.78 20.44 -12.14
C SER A 130 0.63 19.83 -12.26
N ARG A 131 1.12 19.67 -13.49
CA ARG A 131 2.49 19.21 -13.75
C ARG A 131 3.55 20.15 -13.13
N ALA A 132 3.25 21.45 -13.04
CA ALA A 132 4.15 22.42 -12.41
C ALA A 132 4.30 22.18 -10.90
N GLU A 133 3.21 21.88 -10.20
CA GLU A 133 3.24 21.55 -8.77
C GLU A 133 3.99 20.24 -8.51
N VAL A 134 3.82 19.23 -9.37
CA VAL A 134 4.61 17.98 -9.30
C VAL A 134 6.10 18.27 -9.49
N GLU A 135 6.48 19.08 -10.48
CA GLU A 135 7.89 19.42 -10.73
C GLU A 135 8.48 20.26 -9.60
N GLU A 136 7.70 21.15 -8.97
CA GLU A 136 8.12 21.89 -7.78
C GLU A 136 8.51 20.96 -6.62
N HIS A 137 7.67 19.96 -6.33
CA HIS A 137 8.01 18.93 -5.34
C HIS A 137 9.23 18.12 -5.75
N ARG A 138 9.31 17.72 -7.01
CA ARG A 138 10.42 16.94 -7.55
C ARG A 138 11.76 17.65 -7.38
N GLU A 139 11.82 18.94 -7.71
CA GLU A 139 13.03 19.74 -7.54
C GLU A 139 13.37 19.96 -6.06
N ARG A 140 12.35 20.22 -5.22
CA ARG A 140 12.53 20.34 -3.77
C ARG A 140 13.13 19.07 -3.16
N VAL A 141 12.62 17.90 -3.53
CA VAL A 141 13.14 16.61 -3.06
C VAL A 141 14.56 16.39 -3.59
N ARG A 142 14.82 16.62 -4.88
CA ARG A 142 16.16 16.51 -5.49
C ARG A 142 17.19 17.33 -4.73
N THR A 143 16.93 18.63 -4.52
CA THR A 143 17.85 19.54 -3.82
C THR A 143 18.18 19.03 -2.41
N ARG A 144 17.17 18.59 -1.65
CA ARG A 144 17.39 18.05 -0.29
C ARG A 144 18.20 16.76 -0.29
N MET A 145 17.94 15.88 -1.26
CA MET A 145 18.68 14.63 -1.44
C MET A 145 20.15 14.86 -1.77
N GLU A 146 20.44 15.79 -2.68
CA GLU A 146 21.82 16.19 -3.02
C GLU A 146 22.56 16.74 -1.80
N GLU A 147 21.89 17.57 -0.99
CA GLU A 147 22.47 18.11 0.23
C GLU A 147 22.81 16.99 1.24
N LEU A 148 21.91 16.03 1.42
CA LEU A 148 22.11 14.90 2.34
C LEU A 148 23.27 14.00 1.90
N VAL A 149 23.34 13.67 0.61
CA VAL A 149 24.44 12.87 0.04
C VAL A 149 25.77 13.60 0.20
N ARG A 150 25.82 14.91 -0.12
CA ARG A 150 27.02 15.72 0.06
C ARG A 150 27.48 15.76 1.52
N ARG A 151 26.56 15.91 2.48
CA ARG A 151 26.88 15.91 3.92
C ARG A 151 27.44 14.55 4.37
N ARG A 152 26.85 13.45 3.92
CA ARG A 152 27.31 12.08 4.20
C ARG A 152 28.73 11.86 3.67
N ASP A 153 28.99 12.27 2.43
CA ASP A 153 30.30 12.06 1.80
C ASP A 153 31.39 12.93 2.46
N SER A 154 31.04 14.15 2.88
CA SER A 154 31.94 15.04 3.63
C SER A 154 32.32 14.51 5.02
N GLN A 155 31.44 13.74 5.67
CA GLN A 155 31.73 13.10 6.96
C GLN A 155 32.66 11.89 6.81
N LYS A 156 32.61 11.18 5.67
CA LYS A 156 33.47 10.01 5.43
C LYS A 156 34.92 10.35 5.09
N THR A 157 35.19 11.50 4.49
CA THR A 157 36.55 11.93 4.10
C THR A 157 37.38 12.50 5.26
N GLY A 158 36.83 12.60 6.47
CA GLY A 158 37.55 13.05 7.68
C GLY A 158 38.50 12.02 8.31
N GLY A 159 38.62 10.81 7.75
CA GLY A 159 39.46 9.73 8.29
C GLY A 159 40.04 8.82 7.21
N GLY A 160 41.14 9.25 6.58
CA GLY A 160 42.14 8.36 5.96
C GLY A 160 41.78 7.64 4.64
N GLU A 161 42.68 7.80 3.67
CA GLU A 161 42.85 7.06 2.42
C GLU A 161 41.86 7.34 1.26
N GLU A 162 42.34 8.15 0.32
CA GLU A 162 41.85 8.27 -1.06
C GLU A 162 42.03 6.93 -1.81
N GLY A 163 41.16 5.98 -1.51
CA GLY A 163 40.93 4.84 -2.39
C GLY A 163 39.92 5.25 -3.46
N GLU A 164 40.33 5.19 -4.72
CA GLU A 164 39.47 5.31 -5.90
C GLU A 164 38.36 4.25 -5.81
N ARG A 165 37.22 4.60 -5.20
CA ARG A 165 36.07 3.70 -5.05
C ARG A 165 35.18 3.81 -6.27
N ASP A 166 35.00 2.66 -6.89
CA ASP A 166 34.09 2.35 -7.98
C ASP A 166 32.76 3.11 -7.85
N GLY A 167 32.38 3.80 -8.93
CA GLY A 167 31.27 4.75 -9.03
C GLY A 167 29.88 4.12 -9.01
N GLY A 168 29.67 3.07 -8.23
CA GLY A 168 28.37 2.48 -7.98
C GLY A 168 27.54 3.36 -7.05
N GLY A 169 26.85 4.37 -7.59
CA GLY A 169 25.89 5.15 -6.83
C GLY A 169 24.86 4.23 -6.16
N LYS A 170 24.50 4.50 -4.89
CA LYS A 170 23.49 3.70 -4.18
C LYS A 170 22.11 3.98 -4.76
N GLU A 171 21.37 2.93 -5.05
CA GLU A 171 19.98 2.99 -5.51
C GLU A 171 19.04 2.67 -4.34
N ILE A 172 18.09 3.57 -4.07
CA ILE A 172 16.97 3.33 -3.17
C ILE A 172 15.74 3.05 -4.03
N ARG A 173 15.11 1.90 -3.82
CA ARG A 173 13.86 1.51 -4.47
C ARG A 173 12.73 1.55 -3.46
N ILE A 174 11.75 2.40 -3.71
CA ILE A 174 10.57 2.56 -2.88
C ILE A 174 9.43 1.82 -3.55
N TYR A 175 8.72 0.99 -2.82
CA TYR A 175 7.50 0.33 -3.27
C TYR A 175 6.35 0.87 -2.43
N ILE A 176 5.48 1.66 -3.04
CA ILE A 176 4.19 2.03 -2.42
C ILE A 176 3.27 0.84 -2.59
N VAL A 177 3.02 0.11 -1.50
CA VAL A 177 2.08 -1.00 -1.43
C VAL A 177 0.72 -0.42 -1.06
N GLU A 178 -0.18 -0.31 -2.03
CA GLU A 178 -1.45 0.39 -1.86
C GLU A 178 -2.66 -0.55 -1.99
N GLY A 179 -3.64 -0.39 -1.11
CA GLY A 179 -4.77 -1.32 -1.06
C GLY A 179 -5.84 -0.96 -0.04
N PHE A 180 -7.08 -1.28 -0.38
CA PHE A 180 -8.24 -1.06 0.49
C PHE A 180 -8.21 -1.95 1.74
N LEU A 181 -7.80 -3.22 1.60
CA LEU A 181 -7.83 -4.22 2.69
C LEU A 181 -6.61 -4.17 3.60
N LEU A 182 -5.64 -3.30 3.34
CA LEU A 182 -4.46 -3.12 4.19
C LEU A 182 -4.85 -2.61 5.59
N TYR A 183 -4.06 -3.02 6.58
CA TYR A 183 -4.19 -2.67 8.01
C TYR A 183 -5.43 -3.24 8.73
N PRO A 184 -5.82 -4.51 8.47
CA PRO A 184 -6.84 -5.12 9.32
C PRO A 184 -6.29 -5.28 10.73
N ARG A 185 -7.14 -5.17 11.76
CA ARG A 185 -6.75 -5.51 13.13
C ARG A 185 -6.69 -7.03 13.32
N ARG A 186 -5.77 -7.51 14.17
CA ARG A 186 -5.74 -8.92 14.58
C ARG A 186 -7.08 -9.35 15.15
N ALA A 187 -7.49 -10.58 14.85
CA ALA A 187 -8.63 -11.18 15.51
C ALA A 187 -8.32 -11.32 17.02
N PRO A 188 -9.26 -11.02 17.92
CA PRO A 188 -9.05 -11.20 19.35
C PRO A 188 -8.72 -12.67 19.63
N SER A 189 -7.61 -12.93 20.33
CA SER A 189 -7.27 -14.28 20.76
C SER A 189 -8.36 -14.81 21.69
N SER A 190 -8.99 -15.92 21.33
CA SER A 190 -10.02 -16.58 22.12
C SER A 190 -9.44 -17.11 23.45
N THR A 191 -9.36 -16.26 24.47
CA THR A 191 -8.96 -16.64 25.83
C THR A 191 -10.06 -16.40 26.88
N SER A 192 -11.29 -16.11 26.45
CA SER A 192 -12.46 -16.11 27.34
C SER A 192 -13.36 -17.29 27.02
N SER A 193 -13.24 -18.35 27.82
CA SER A 193 -14.22 -19.42 27.91
C SER A 193 -15.52 -18.88 28.51
N THR A 194 -16.42 -18.38 27.67
CA THR A 194 -17.83 -18.21 28.02
C THR A 194 -18.68 -18.57 26.81
N LEU A 195 -19.51 -19.59 27.02
CA LEU A 195 -20.42 -20.26 26.10
C LEU A 195 -21.23 -19.29 25.22
N SER A 196 -20.88 -19.25 23.94
CA SER A 196 -21.77 -19.46 22.79
C SER A 196 -20.93 -19.20 21.55
N GLU A 197 -20.33 -20.25 20.99
CA GLU A 197 -19.86 -20.17 19.61
C GLU A 197 -21.11 -19.92 18.74
N PRO A 198 -21.16 -18.85 17.93
CA PRO A 198 -21.92 -18.95 16.71
C PRO A 198 -21.14 -19.92 15.83
N SER A 199 -21.62 -21.15 15.75
CA SER A 199 -21.32 -22.04 14.66
C SER A 199 -21.88 -21.42 13.38
N SER A 200 -21.15 -20.48 12.78
CA SER A 200 -21.41 -20.06 11.41
C SER A 200 -20.10 -19.67 10.73
N SER A 201 -19.63 -20.61 9.92
CA SER A 201 -18.79 -20.41 8.75
C SER A 201 -19.44 -19.51 7.68
N ASP A 202 -20.34 -18.59 8.05
CA ASP A 202 -21.26 -17.92 7.12
C ASP A 202 -20.75 -16.55 6.64
N HIS A 203 -19.50 -16.17 6.94
CA HIS A 203 -18.92 -14.91 6.48
C HIS A 203 -17.45 -15.09 6.06
N PRO A 204 -17.02 -14.63 4.86
CA PRO A 204 -15.68 -14.79 4.29
C PRO A 204 -14.64 -13.83 4.89
N HIS A 205 -14.41 -13.97 6.19
CA HIS A 205 -13.49 -13.12 6.95
C HIS A 205 -12.69 -13.97 7.93
N SER A 206 -11.94 -14.94 7.39
CA SER A 206 -11.21 -15.91 8.18
C SER A 206 -10.27 -15.23 9.19
N ALA A 207 -10.33 -15.63 10.46
CA ALA A 207 -9.43 -15.13 11.49
C ALA A 207 -7.94 -15.39 11.13
N SER A 208 -7.68 -16.47 10.40
CA SER A 208 -6.37 -16.77 9.82
C SER A 208 -5.93 -15.72 8.81
N GLY A 209 -6.80 -15.34 7.87
CA GLY A 209 -6.51 -14.31 6.86
C GLY A 209 -6.24 -12.95 7.50
N LEU A 210 -7.08 -12.54 8.46
CA LEU A 210 -6.91 -11.32 9.26
C LEU A 210 -5.54 -11.26 9.94
N ASN A 211 -5.18 -12.32 10.68
CA ASN A 211 -3.92 -12.36 11.41
C ASN A 211 -2.71 -12.42 10.48
N ARG A 212 -2.82 -13.14 9.35
CA ARG A 212 -1.75 -13.22 8.33
C ARG A 212 -1.53 -11.86 7.69
N LEU A 213 -2.59 -11.19 7.23
CA LEU A 213 -2.46 -9.87 6.59
C LEU A 213 -1.94 -8.82 7.59
N HIS A 214 -2.43 -8.80 8.84
CA HIS A 214 -1.89 -7.92 9.88
C HIS A 214 -0.39 -8.15 10.10
N TYR A 215 0.05 -9.42 10.16
CA TYR A 215 1.46 -9.75 10.33
C TYR A 215 2.30 -9.25 9.16
N LEU A 216 1.87 -9.49 7.91
CA LEU A 216 2.58 -9.04 6.72
C LEU A 216 2.71 -7.52 6.68
N THR A 217 1.62 -6.78 6.94
CA THR A 217 1.66 -5.31 6.87
C THR A 217 2.57 -4.73 7.95
N HIS A 218 2.47 -5.19 9.20
CA HIS A 218 3.24 -4.61 10.30
C HIS A 218 4.70 -5.09 10.38
N SER A 219 5.04 -6.20 9.71
CA SER A 219 6.41 -6.74 9.71
C SER A 219 7.23 -6.32 8.49
N LEU A 220 6.58 -6.04 7.36
CA LEU A 220 7.26 -5.78 6.08
C LEU A 220 7.11 -4.35 5.59
N LEU A 221 6.02 -3.64 5.96
CA LEU A 221 5.75 -2.30 5.47
C LEU A 221 6.12 -1.26 6.53
N HIS A 222 6.83 -0.22 6.11
CA HIS A 222 7.11 0.95 6.92
C HIS A 222 7.44 2.17 6.04
N PRO A 223 6.81 3.33 6.27
CA PRO A 223 5.75 3.60 7.24
C PRO A 223 4.39 3.08 6.73
N LEU A 224 3.41 3.05 7.62
CA LEU A 224 2.02 2.74 7.30
C LEU A 224 1.26 4.05 7.12
N LEU A 225 0.99 4.46 5.89
CA LEU A 225 0.24 5.68 5.57
C LEU A 225 -1.24 5.34 5.37
N PHE A 226 -2.13 6.22 5.85
CA PHE A 226 -3.57 6.07 5.67
C PHE A 226 -4.18 7.34 5.07
N LEU A 227 -4.90 7.19 3.96
CA LEU A 227 -5.59 8.26 3.25
C LEU A 227 -7.10 8.16 3.49
N PRO A 228 -7.66 8.97 4.40
CA PRO A 228 -9.09 8.97 4.71
C PRO A 228 -9.93 9.52 3.54
N ALA A 229 -11.21 9.15 3.52
CA ALA A 229 -12.24 9.81 2.75
C ALA A 229 -13.56 9.69 3.49
N THR A 230 -14.43 10.67 3.31
CA THR A 230 -15.75 10.65 3.93
C THR A 230 -16.65 9.62 3.24
N ARG A 231 -17.66 9.13 3.97
CA ARG A 231 -18.62 8.19 3.39
C ARG A 231 -19.29 8.70 2.11
N PRO A 232 -19.82 9.94 2.03
CA PRO A 232 -20.45 10.43 0.81
C PRO A 232 -19.50 10.45 -0.39
N GLN A 233 -18.23 10.83 -0.17
CA GLN A 233 -17.21 10.80 -1.21
C GLN A 233 -16.95 9.37 -1.70
N THR A 234 -16.80 8.42 -0.77
CA THR A 234 -16.56 7.00 -1.08
C THR A 234 -17.72 6.42 -1.90
N LEU A 235 -18.95 6.60 -1.43
CA LEU A 235 -20.16 6.10 -2.10
C LEU A 235 -20.29 6.71 -3.50
N SER A 236 -20.22 8.04 -3.62
CA SER A 236 -20.39 8.75 -4.88
C SER A 236 -19.33 8.37 -5.92
N ARG A 237 -18.05 8.33 -5.51
CA ARG A 237 -16.96 8.02 -6.43
C ARG A 237 -16.96 6.55 -6.84
N ARG A 238 -17.28 5.63 -5.92
CA ARG A 238 -17.35 4.20 -6.24
C ARG A 238 -18.52 3.88 -7.16
N ALA A 239 -19.70 4.44 -6.90
CA ALA A 239 -20.86 4.31 -7.79
C ALA A 239 -20.62 4.90 -9.20
N ALA A 240 -19.72 5.88 -9.33
CA ALA A 240 -19.36 6.47 -10.62
C ALA A 240 -18.29 5.69 -11.40
N ARG A 241 -17.71 4.62 -10.83
CA ARG A 241 -16.73 3.78 -11.54
C ARG A 241 -17.44 2.97 -12.63
N THR A 242 -16.82 2.89 -13.80
CA THR A 242 -17.33 2.11 -14.93
C THR A 242 -17.12 0.60 -14.76
N GLY A 243 -16.24 0.21 -13.84
CA GLY A 243 -15.88 -1.17 -13.49
C GLY A 243 -14.39 -1.33 -13.25
N TYR A 244 -13.95 -2.58 -13.12
CA TYR A 244 -12.62 -3.00 -12.68
C TYR A 244 -12.08 -4.10 -13.58
N VAL A 245 -10.81 -4.01 -13.99
CA VAL A 245 -10.13 -5.12 -14.66
C VAL A 245 -9.87 -6.25 -13.66
N THR A 246 -10.27 -7.47 -13.99
CA THR A 246 -10.01 -8.68 -13.18
C THR A 246 -8.99 -9.60 -13.87
N LEU A 247 -8.67 -10.73 -13.23
CA LEU A 247 -7.83 -11.76 -13.84
C LEU A 247 -8.46 -12.39 -15.09
N GLU A 248 -9.79 -12.51 -15.10
CA GLU A 248 -10.53 -13.23 -16.14
C GLU A 248 -11.38 -12.31 -17.03
N GLY A 249 -11.45 -11.01 -16.74
CA GLY A 249 -12.20 -10.06 -17.56
C GLY A 249 -12.40 -8.70 -16.90
N PHE A 250 -13.67 -8.34 -16.67
CA PHE A 250 -14.08 -7.03 -16.20
C PHE A 250 -15.29 -7.15 -15.27
N TRP A 251 -15.17 -6.57 -14.08
CA TRP A 251 -16.19 -6.57 -13.03
C TRP A 251 -16.88 -5.21 -12.93
N VAL A 252 -18.19 -5.22 -12.69
CA VAL A 252 -18.98 -4.02 -12.41
C VAL A 252 -19.77 -4.27 -11.13
N ASP A 253 -19.65 -3.35 -10.17
CA ASP A 253 -20.39 -3.40 -8.91
C ASP A 253 -21.90 -3.54 -9.22
N PRO A 254 -22.59 -4.61 -8.75
CA PRO A 254 -24.03 -4.73 -8.92
C PRO A 254 -24.77 -3.64 -8.13
N PRO A 255 -26.05 -3.34 -8.46
CA PRO A 255 -26.81 -2.29 -7.75
C PRO A 255 -26.77 -2.47 -6.23
N GLY A 256 -26.45 -1.44 -5.45
CA GLY A 256 -26.38 -1.50 -3.97
C GLY A 256 -25.16 -2.24 -3.38
N TYR A 257 -24.21 -2.69 -4.21
CA TYR A 257 -23.02 -3.40 -3.75
C TYR A 257 -22.17 -2.58 -2.77
N VAL A 258 -22.07 -1.27 -2.96
CA VAL A 258 -21.25 -0.41 -2.10
C VAL A 258 -21.81 -0.37 -0.68
N GLU A 259 -23.12 -0.23 -0.56
CA GLU A 259 -23.83 -0.16 0.71
C GLU A 259 -23.94 -1.53 1.39
N ASP A 260 -24.13 -2.59 0.61
CA ASP A 260 -24.40 -3.93 1.13
C ASP A 260 -23.12 -4.75 1.41
N ILE A 261 -21.99 -4.43 0.75
CA ILE A 261 -20.72 -5.18 0.86
C ILE A 261 -19.56 -4.27 1.26
N VAL A 262 -19.25 -3.28 0.43
CA VAL A 262 -18.01 -2.50 0.54
C VAL A 262 -17.92 -1.74 1.85
N TRP A 263 -18.96 -0.96 2.19
CA TRP A 263 -18.96 -0.13 3.38
C TRP A 263 -19.02 -0.97 4.68
N PRO A 264 -19.85 -2.01 4.78
CA PRO A 264 -19.78 -2.96 5.90
C PRO A 264 -18.40 -3.57 6.09
N ASN A 265 -17.72 -3.97 5.02
CA ASN A 265 -16.37 -4.51 5.11
C ASN A 265 -15.34 -3.45 5.49
N TYR A 266 -15.48 -2.21 5.01
CA TYR A 266 -14.64 -1.10 5.46
C TYR A 266 -14.77 -0.87 6.98
N ILE A 267 -15.99 -0.83 7.49
CA ILE A 267 -16.24 -0.73 8.94
C ILE A 267 -15.59 -1.90 9.68
N ARG A 268 -15.70 -3.12 9.16
CA ARG A 268 -15.13 -4.31 9.78
C ARG A 268 -13.62 -4.25 9.89
N TYR A 269 -12.92 -3.83 8.84
CA TYR A 269 -11.45 -3.87 8.81
C TYR A 269 -10.78 -2.62 9.35
N HIS A 270 -11.43 -1.46 9.25
CA HIS A 270 -10.85 -0.16 9.61
C HIS A 270 -11.56 0.53 10.77
N GLY A 271 -12.69 0.00 11.25
CA GLY A 271 -13.44 0.61 12.37
C GLY A 271 -12.59 0.83 13.62
N TRP A 272 -11.59 -0.04 13.87
CA TRP A 272 -10.65 0.13 14.99
C TRP A 272 -9.84 1.44 14.95
N MET A 273 -9.72 2.07 13.77
CA MET A 273 -9.01 3.33 13.59
C MET A 273 -9.86 4.54 13.99
N TYR A 274 -11.15 4.37 14.26
CA TYR A 274 -12.11 5.43 14.53
C TYR A 274 -12.58 5.40 15.97
N LYS A 275 -12.90 6.59 16.51
CA LYS A 275 -13.47 6.70 17.87
C LYS A 275 -14.75 5.87 17.96
N ASP A 276 -14.80 5.01 18.98
CA ASP A 276 -15.91 4.09 19.25
C ASP A 276 -16.26 3.14 18.09
N GLY A 277 -15.36 2.94 17.13
CA GLY A 277 -15.65 2.16 15.92
C GLY A 277 -16.52 2.89 14.88
N ASN A 278 -16.82 4.18 15.09
CA ASN A 278 -17.73 4.94 14.25
C ASN A 278 -17.02 5.55 13.04
N VAL A 279 -16.90 4.78 11.97
CA VAL A 279 -16.32 5.21 10.69
C VAL A 279 -17.06 6.42 10.10
N ASP A 280 -18.39 6.45 10.20
CA ASP A 280 -19.22 7.54 9.65
C ASP A 280 -19.05 8.87 10.41
N GLY A 281 -18.42 8.84 11.59
CA GLY A 281 -18.09 10.03 12.35
C GLY A 281 -16.86 10.78 11.83
N ASP A 282 -16.03 10.15 10.99
CA ASP A 282 -14.78 10.70 10.47
C ASP A 282 -13.79 11.21 11.54
N VAL A 283 -13.93 10.72 12.78
CA VAL A 283 -13.03 11.02 13.91
C VAL A 283 -12.15 9.82 14.20
N PHE A 284 -10.85 9.98 13.95
CA PHE A 284 -9.85 8.93 14.19
C PHE A 284 -9.53 8.77 15.68
N ASP A 285 -9.29 7.53 16.09
CA ASP A 285 -8.68 7.21 17.36
C ASP A 285 -7.15 7.31 17.23
N GLU A 286 -6.62 8.53 17.39
CA GLU A 286 -5.20 8.84 17.20
C GLU A 286 -4.27 7.93 18.01
N GLU A 287 -4.61 7.62 19.26
CA GLU A 287 -3.82 6.73 20.11
C GLU A 287 -3.76 5.31 19.55
N SER A 288 -4.90 4.80 19.06
CA SER A 288 -4.96 3.47 18.46
C SER A 288 -4.18 3.41 17.13
N CYS A 289 -4.30 4.42 16.29
CA CYS A 289 -3.53 4.53 15.06
C CYS A 289 -2.03 4.61 15.34
N GLU A 290 -1.60 5.45 16.29
CA GLU A 290 -0.20 5.62 16.65
C GLU A 290 0.40 4.32 17.21
N ARG A 291 -0.35 3.60 18.06
CA ARG A 291 0.07 2.32 18.64
C ARG A 291 0.29 1.24 17.57
N GLU A 292 -0.48 1.24 16.50
CA GLU A 292 -0.26 0.35 15.34
C GLU A 292 0.72 0.94 14.31
N GLY A 293 1.31 2.12 14.58
CA GLY A 293 2.28 2.77 13.69
C GLY A 293 1.67 3.40 12.43
N VAL A 294 0.36 3.60 12.41
CA VAL A 294 -0.38 4.15 11.25
C VAL A 294 -0.41 5.67 11.31
N ARG A 295 0.07 6.30 10.25
CA ARG A 295 0.05 7.76 10.06
C ARG A 295 -1.15 8.15 9.19
N VAL A 296 -2.15 8.73 9.81
CA VAL A 296 -3.35 9.22 9.12
C VAL A 296 -3.07 10.56 8.46
N CYS A 297 -3.42 10.69 7.18
CA CYS A 297 -3.38 11.97 6.47
C CYS A 297 -4.37 12.94 7.13
N PRO A 298 -3.95 14.16 7.50
CA PRO A 298 -4.83 15.12 8.15
C PRO A 298 -5.99 15.59 7.27
N GLY A 299 -6.90 16.34 7.88
CA GLY A 299 -8.05 16.91 7.19
C GLY A 299 -9.24 15.97 7.02
N ALA A 300 -9.18 14.76 7.60
CA ALA A 300 -10.29 13.79 7.63
C ALA A 300 -10.90 13.49 6.24
N GLY A 301 -10.08 13.54 5.18
CA GLY A 301 -10.52 13.26 3.81
C GLY A 301 -11.02 14.47 3.02
N GLU A 302 -11.04 15.66 3.63
CA GLU A 302 -11.49 16.91 3.00
C GLU A 302 -10.35 17.69 2.32
N TRP A 303 -9.10 17.30 2.56
CA TRP A 303 -7.96 17.87 1.85
C TRP A 303 -8.04 17.60 0.35
N LYS A 304 -7.69 18.61 -0.46
CA LYS A 304 -7.55 18.40 -1.90
C LYS A 304 -6.26 17.62 -2.16
N MET A 305 -6.18 17.04 -3.35
CA MET A 305 -5.05 16.18 -3.73
C MET A 305 -3.69 16.89 -3.66
N LYS A 306 -3.65 18.23 -3.74
CA LYS A 306 -2.43 19.00 -3.56
C LYS A 306 -1.89 18.89 -2.13
N GLU A 307 -2.73 19.17 -1.14
CA GLU A 307 -2.37 19.08 0.29
C GLU A 307 -2.03 17.62 0.67
N VAL A 308 -2.76 16.67 0.09
CA VAL A 308 -2.47 15.24 0.25
C VAL A 308 -1.11 14.87 -0.35
N LEU A 309 -0.77 15.41 -1.53
CA LEU A 309 0.54 15.21 -2.15
C LEU A 309 1.66 15.82 -1.31
N ASP A 310 1.51 17.05 -0.82
CA ASP A 310 2.45 17.70 0.09
C ASP A 310 2.78 16.80 1.29
N TRP A 311 1.74 16.27 1.94
CA TRP A 311 1.87 15.34 3.06
C TRP A 311 2.55 14.04 2.65
N GLY A 312 2.13 13.43 1.56
CA GLY A 312 2.72 12.17 1.07
C GLY A 312 4.20 12.33 0.74
N VAL A 313 4.58 13.42 0.07
CA VAL A 313 5.98 13.72 -0.25
C VAL A 313 6.79 13.85 1.03
N GLN A 314 6.28 14.59 2.02
CA GLN A 314 6.96 14.73 3.31
C GLN A 314 7.19 13.37 3.98
N ARG A 315 6.17 12.50 4.01
CA ARG A 315 6.27 11.16 4.63
C ARG A 315 7.27 10.26 3.92
N VAL A 316 7.23 10.20 2.58
CA VAL A 316 8.19 9.37 1.82
C VAL A 316 9.61 9.94 1.96
N GLU A 317 9.75 11.26 1.93
CA GLU A 317 11.04 11.92 2.10
C GLU A 317 11.68 11.57 3.45
N GLU A 318 10.94 11.63 4.57
CA GLU A 318 11.41 11.25 5.91
C GLU A 318 12.09 9.87 5.91
N VAL A 319 11.47 8.89 5.25
CA VAL A 319 11.96 7.50 5.22
C VAL A 319 13.23 7.38 4.39
N VAL A 320 13.29 8.06 3.25
CA VAL A 320 14.50 8.11 2.41
C VAL A 320 15.65 8.77 3.17
N GLN A 321 15.37 9.84 3.93
CA GLN A 321 16.38 10.50 4.77
C GLN A 321 16.89 9.58 5.87
N GLU A 322 16.01 8.84 6.55
CA GLU A 322 16.36 7.87 7.57
C GLU A 322 17.28 6.78 7.01
N ARG A 323 16.98 6.24 5.82
CA ARG A 323 17.85 5.24 5.18
C ARG A 323 19.21 5.80 4.83
N ILE A 324 19.27 6.99 4.24
CA ILE A 324 20.56 7.63 3.92
C ILE A 324 21.41 7.87 5.18
N ARG A 325 20.79 8.24 6.31
CA ARG A 325 21.47 8.45 7.59
C ARG A 325 21.86 7.14 8.28
N GLY A 326 21.02 6.12 8.27
CA GLY A 326 21.32 4.80 8.85
C GLY A 326 22.54 4.15 8.21
N LEU A 327 22.68 4.30 6.89
CA LEU A 327 23.84 3.84 6.11
C LEU A 327 25.17 4.53 6.46
N SER A 328 25.17 5.58 7.30
CA SER A 328 26.39 6.20 7.83
C SER A 328 26.95 5.47 9.05
N ASN A 329 26.12 4.72 9.78
CA ASN A 329 26.47 4.12 11.07
C ASN A 329 26.93 2.66 10.97
N ASP A 330 26.62 1.95 9.88
CA ASP A 330 27.09 0.58 9.61
C ASP A 330 28.43 0.55 8.84
N GLY A 331 29.29 1.55 9.08
CA GLY A 331 30.60 1.74 8.44
C GLY A 331 31.74 1.10 9.20
#